data_AF-A0A497QMJ7-F1
#
_entry.id   AF-A0A497QMJ7-F1
#
_cell.length_a   1.000
_cell.length_b   1.000
_cell.length_c   1.000
_cell.angle_alpha   90.00
_cell.angle_beta   90.00
_cell.angle_gamma   90.00
#
_symmetry.space_group_name_H-M   'P 1'
#
loop_
_entity.id
_entity.type
_entity.pdbx_description
1 polymer ?
#
loop_
_entity_poly.entity_id
_entity_poly.type
_entity_poly.pdbx_seq_one_letter_code
_entity_poly.pdbx_strand_id
1 'polypeptide(L)'
;MNQEKNFELFKFNELIQMVDAISRTKHRSRQSVWSDGYGLQSLEHLEKHIDDILEEMAHRIRQSFNIVRIQSNFRHNKEPLPNEILNFNNLNATQLNAMLFRDRGCIGADVNEQGEEEIFVVIKGIKYKMKKSGQISIENT
;
A
#
# COMPACT_ATOMS: atom_id res chain seq x y z
N MET A 1 3.28 27.53 -9.43
CA MET A 1 2.65 26.38 -10.11
C MET A 1 2.67 25.21 -9.16
N ASN A 2 1.53 24.86 -8.57
CA ASN A 2 1.40 23.57 -7.87
C ASN A 2 1.44 22.50 -8.96
N GLN A 3 2.52 21.73 -9.03
CA GLN A 3 2.44 20.42 -9.66
C GLN A 3 1.45 19.63 -8.82
N GLU A 4 0.19 19.55 -9.28
CA GLU A 4 -0.78 18.63 -8.71
C GLU A 4 -0.16 17.24 -8.81
N LYS A 5 0.10 16.67 -7.64
CA LYS A 5 0.77 15.37 -7.48
C LYS A 5 -0.18 14.30 -8.00
N ASN A 6 -0.06 13.95 -9.28
CA ASN A 6 -1.04 13.12 -9.97
C ASN A 6 -0.77 11.62 -9.77
N PHE A 7 -0.63 11.20 -8.50
CA PHE A 7 -0.42 9.79 -8.15
C PHE A 7 -1.65 8.92 -8.45
N GLU A 8 -2.82 9.54 -8.60
CA GLU A 8 -4.09 8.93 -9.03
C GLU A 8 -3.98 8.13 -10.33
N LEU A 9 -3.08 8.53 -11.24
CA LEU A 9 -2.89 7.88 -12.54
C LEU A 9 -2.12 6.56 -12.48
N PHE A 10 -1.42 6.28 -11.38
CA PHE A 10 -0.64 5.06 -11.23
C PHE A 10 -1.48 3.95 -10.60
N LYS A 11 -1.22 2.72 -11.02
CA LYS A 11 -1.75 1.52 -10.36
C LYS A 11 -1.14 1.37 -8.97
N PHE A 12 -1.90 0.80 -8.04
CA PHE A 12 -1.47 0.54 -6.67
C PHE A 12 -0.17 -0.26 -6.60
N ASN A 13 -0.01 -1.30 -7.45
CA ASN A 13 1.24 -2.07 -7.51
C ASN A 13 2.43 -1.24 -8.04
N GLU A 14 2.19 -0.24 -8.88
CA GLU A 14 3.25 0.67 -9.34
C GLU A 14 3.69 1.59 -8.19
N LEU A 15 2.74 2.07 -7.37
CA LEU A 15 3.06 2.83 -6.16
C LEU A 15 3.92 2.02 -5.18
N ILE A 16 3.62 0.72 -4.99
CA ILE A 16 4.47 -0.19 -4.19
C ILE A 16 5.88 -0.27 -4.78
N GLN A 17 6.00 -0.47 -6.09
CA GLN A 17 7.31 -0.55 -6.74
C GLN A 17 8.13 0.75 -6.58
N MET A 18 7.47 1.91 -6.62
CA MET A 18 8.11 3.19 -6.35
C MET A 18 8.63 3.27 -4.91
N VAL A 19 7.80 2.93 -3.92
CA VAL A 19 8.21 2.89 -2.50
C VAL A 19 9.39 1.94 -2.29
N ASP A 20 9.37 0.76 -2.89
CA ASP A 20 10.44 -0.22 -2.83
C ASP A 20 11.73 0.25 -3.51
N ALA A 21 11.62 0.95 -4.64
CA ALA A 21 12.77 1.50 -5.36
C ALA A 21 13.46 2.61 -4.54
N ILE A 22 12.67 3.54 -3.97
CA ILE A 22 13.18 4.62 -3.12
C ILE A 22 13.80 4.04 -1.85
N SER A 23 13.11 3.11 -1.18
CA SER A 23 13.60 2.48 0.06
C SER A 23 14.91 1.69 -0.15
N ARG A 24 15.03 0.94 -1.24
CA ARG A 24 16.27 0.23 -1.60
C ARG A 24 17.41 1.20 -1.92
N THR A 25 17.12 2.26 -2.66
CA THR A 25 18.09 3.30 -3.01
C THR A 25 18.63 3.97 -1.75
N LYS A 26 17.76 4.32 -0.79
CA LYS A 26 18.14 4.88 0.52
C LYS A 26 19.03 3.93 1.32
N HIS A 27 18.68 2.65 1.39
CA HIS A 27 19.48 1.65 2.11
C HIS A 27 20.90 1.54 1.53
N ARG A 28 21.01 1.45 0.19
CA ARG A 28 22.32 1.40 -0.50
C ARG A 28 23.11 2.69 -0.32
N SER A 29 22.44 3.84 -0.34
CA SER A 29 23.05 5.16 -0.16
C SER A 29 23.66 5.38 1.22
N ARG A 30 23.07 4.78 2.24
CA ARG A 30 23.62 4.81 3.60
C ARG A 30 24.82 3.88 3.75
N GLN A 31 24.96 2.87 2.89
CA GLN A 31 26.07 1.91 2.91
C GLN A 31 27.23 2.33 1.99
N SER A 32 26.93 2.98 0.88
CA SER A 32 27.91 3.52 -0.07
C SER A 32 27.95 5.04 0.07
N VAL A 33 29.05 5.56 0.62
CA VAL A 33 29.40 6.98 0.60
C VAL A 33 29.27 7.49 -0.84
N TRP A 34 28.27 8.32 -1.11
CA TRP A 34 28.12 8.97 -2.42
C TRP A 34 29.29 9.93 -2.60
N SER A 35 30.24 9.58 -3.46
CA SER A 35 31.45 10.36 -3.70
C SER A 35 31.22 11.59 -4.58
N ASP A 36 30.13 11.65 -5.35
CA ASP A 36 29.90 12.71 -6.33
C ASP A 36 28.47 13.27 -6.19
N GLY A 37 28.36 14.48 -5.66
CA GLY A 37 27.14 15.13 -5.13
C GLY A 37 25.93 15.32 -6.06
N TYR A 38 25.99 14.91 -7.33
CA TYR A 38 24.85 14.95 -8.26
C TYR A 38 23.78 13.90 -7.95
N GLY A 39 24.16 12.78 -7.33
CA GLY A 39 23.21 11.74 -6.92
C GLY A 39 22.42 12.06 -5.65
N LEU A 40 22.91 12.99 -4.83
CA LEU A 40 22.24 13.38 -3.57
C LEU A 40 20.98 14.22 -3.81
N GLN A 41 21.00 15.14 -4.77
CA GLN A 41 19.83 16.02 -5.05
C GLN A 41 18.63 15.26 -5.62
N SER A 42 18.85 14.25 -6.46
CA SER A 42 17.77 13.41 -6.99
C SER A 42 17.19 12.48 -5.92
N LEU A 43 18.02 12.06 -4.96
CA LEU A 43 17.62 11.29 -3.78
C LEU A 43 16.78 12.11 -2.81
N GLU A 44 17.21 13.32 -2.42
CA GLU A 44 16.43 14.21 -1.55
C GLU A 44 15.06 14.57 -2.17
N HIS A 45 15.03 14.76 -3.50
CA HIS A 45 13.78 14.99 -4.21
C HIS A 45 12.85 13.76 -4.13
N LEU A 46 13.37 12.55 -4.38
CA LEU A 46 12.61 11.30 -4.25
C LEU A 46 12.19 11.02 -2.80
N GLU A 47 13.03 11.36 -1.82
CA GLU A 47 12.73 11.22 -0.39
C GLU A 47 11.59 12.14 0.05
N LYS A 48 11.51 13.37 -0.49
CA LYS A 48 10.41 14.28 -0.18
C LYS A 48 9.05 13.79 -0.70
N HIS A 49 9.04 12.97 -1.77
CA HIS A 49 7.81 12.50 -2.42
C HIS A 49 7.35 11.10 -1.96
N ILE A 50 8.16 10.37 -1.17
CA ILE A 50 7.74 9.05 -0.68
C ILE A 50 6.53 9.15 0.26
N ASP A 51 6.47 10.19 1.09
CA ASP A 51 5.35 10.41 2.01
C ASP A 51 4.05 10.65 1.25
N ASP A 52 4.09 11.38 0.14
CA ASP A 52 2.91 11.60 -0.71
C ASP A 52 2.41 10.31 -1.36
N ILE A 53 3.33 9.45 -1.82
CA ILE A 53 2.99 8.13 -2.38
C ILE A 53 2.35 7.26 -1.29
N LEU A 54 2.92 7.26 -0.08
CA LEU A 54 2.41 6.50 1.06
C LEU A 54 1.05 7.04 1.54
N GLU A 55 0.83 8.35 1.52
CA GLU A 55 -0.45 8.97 1.83
C GLU A 55 -1.53 8.57 0.83
N GLU A 56 -1.21 8.59 -0.47
CA GLU A 56 -2.11 8.14 -1.53
C GLU A 56 -2.44 6.66 -1.39
N MET A 57 -1.43 5.81 -1.16
CA MET A 57 -1.66 4.39 -0.90
C MET A 57 -2.56 4.18 0.33
N ALA A 58 -2.27 4.86 1.45
CA ALA A 58 -3.08 4.80 2.66
C ALA A 58 -4.52 5.31 2.42
N HIS A 59 -4.69 6.32 1.56
CA HIS A 59 -6.01 6.78 1.14
C HIS A 59 -6.79 5.68 0.40
N ARG A 60 -6.20 5.05 -0.63
CA ARG A 60 -6.85 3.98 -1.39
C ARG A 60 -7.18 2.76 -0.54
N ILE A 61 -6.28 2.36 0.36
CA ILE A 61 -6.52 1.27 1.30
C ILE A 61 -7.74 1.58 2.17
N ARG A 62 -7.85 2.80 2.70
CA ARG A 62 -9.01 3.22 3.51
C ARG A 62 -10.30 3.25 2.71
N GLN A 63 -10.26 3.62 1.43
CA GLN A 63 -11.44 3.57 0.56
C GLN A 63 -11.90 2.13 0.31
N SER A 64 -10.96 1.22 0.02
CA SER A 64 -11.27 -0.20 -0.17
C SER A 64 -11.76 -0.84 1.13
N PHE A 65 -10.97 -0.72 2.19
CA PHE A 65 -11.22 -1.26 3.53
C PHE A 65 -11.89 -0.24 4.44
N ASN A 66 -12.98 0.39 3.98
CA ASN A 66 -13.71 1.32 4.82
C ASN A 66 -14.48 0.58 5.93
N ILE A 67 -14.69 1.26 7.06
CA ILE A 67 -15.32 0.67 8.24
C ILE A 67 -16.70 0.06 7.97
N VAL A 68 -17.51 0.68 7.11
CA VAL A 68 -18.87 0.23 6.79
C VAL A 68 -18.84 -1.10 6.03
N ARG A 69 -17.95 -1.21 5.02
CA ARG A 69 -17.74 -2.43 4.23
C ARG A 69 -17.18 -3.54 5.10
N ILE A 70 -16.20 -3.25 5.94
CA ILE A 70 -15.63 -4.24 6.86
C ILE A 70 -16.73 -4.79 7.79
N GLN A 71 -17.50 -3.91 8.44
CA GLN A 71 -18.58 -4.32 9.35
C GLN A 71 -19.66 -5.14 8.66
N SER A 72 -20.00 -4.81 7.40
CA SER A 72 -20.92 -5.62 6.60
C SER A 72 -20.38 -7.05 6.41
N ASN A 73 -19.08 -7.19 6.13
CA ASN A 73 -18.46 -8.50 6.02
C ASN A 73 -18.45 -9.25 7.36
N PHE A 74 -18.15 -8.63 8.49
CA PHE A 74 -18.23 -9.32 9.79
C PHE A 74 -19.63 -9.87 10.11
N ARG A 75 -20.69 -9.24 9.60
CA ARG A 75 -22.09 -9.68 9.81
C ARG A 75 -22.51 -10.79 8.85
N HIS A 76 -22.01 -10.77 7.62
CA HIS A 76 -22.54 -11.59 6.52
C HIS A 76 -21.55 -12.63 6.00
N ASN A 77 -20.26 -12.53 6.33
CA ASN A 77 -19.25 -13.47 5.87
C ASN A 77 -19.34 -14.76 6.68
N LYS A 78 -19.35 -15.90 5.98
CA LYS A 78 -19.43 -17.22 6.63
C LYS A 78 -18.09 -17.63 7.25
N GLU A 79 -17.00 -17.02 6.80
CA GLU A 79 -15.65 -17.32 7.23
C GLU A 79 -15.15 -16.26 8.23
N PRO A 80 -14.39 -16.67 9.26
CA PRO A 80 -13.92 -15.77 10.30
C PRO A 80 -12.93 -14.75 9.74
N LEU A 81 -13.22 -13.47 9.95
CA LEU A 81 -12.31 -12.37 9.62
C LEU A 81 -11.47 -11.98 10.85
N PRO A 82 -10.15 -11.78 10.68
CA PRO A 82 -9.29 -11.30 11.76
C PRO A 82 -9.63 -9.84 12.11
N ASN A 83 -9.61 -9.53 13.41
CA ASN A 83 -9.86 -8.16 13.90
C ASN A 83 -8.82 -7.17 13.37
N GLU A 84 -7.63 -7.65 13.02
CA GLU A 84 -6.55 -6.88 12.38
C GLU A 84 -7.02 -6.14 11.13
N ILE A 85 -8.06 -6.63 10.42
CA ILE A 85 -8.64 -5.95 9.25
C ILE A 85 -9.23 -4.58 9.59
N LEU A 86 -9.73 -4.38 10.82
CA LEU A 86 -10.28 -3.09 11.26
C LEU A 86 -9.20 -2.00 11.32
N ASN A 87 -7.94 -2.38 11.52
CA ASN A 87 -6.84 -1.42 11.64
C ASN A 87 -6.52 -0.73 10.31
N PHE A 88 -6.84 -1.35 9.17
CA PHE A 88 -6.55 -0.76 7.85
C PHE A 88 -7.37 0.50 7.56
N ASN A 89 -8.55 0.66 8.17
CA ASN A 89 -9.34 1.88 8.07
C ASN A 89 -8.64 3.10 8.72
N ASN A 90 -7.72 2.85 9.65
CA ASN A 90 -7.00 3.89 10.40
C ASN A 90 -5.51 3.97 10.01
N LEU A 91 -5.09 3.26 8.96
CA LEU A 91 -3.71 3.20 8.54
C LEU A 91 -3.24 4.58 8.03
N ASN A 92 -2.11 5.05 8.54
CA ASN A 92 -1.42 6.24 8.05
C ASN A 92 -0.13 5.88 7.28
N ALA A 93 0.47 6.88 6.61
CA ALA A 93 1.68 6.71 5.80
C ALA A 93 2.84 6.07 6.58
N THR A 94 3.09 6.50 7.82
CA THR A 94 4.15 5.97 8.69
C THR A 94 3.94 4.48 9.00
N GLN A 95 2.71 4.10 9.34
CA GLN A 95 2.36 2.71 9.63
C GLN A 95 2.45 1.84 8.38
N LEU A 96 1.95 2.32 7.24
CA LEU A 96 2.03 1.63 5.96
C LEU A 96 3.49 1.38 5.55
N ASN A 97 4.35 2.38 5.68
CA ASN A 97 5.78 2.24 5.38
C ASN A 97 6.44 1.17 6.25
N ALA A 98 6.14 1.15 7.55
CA ALA A 98 6.64 0.14 8.47
C ALA A 98 6.15 -1.27 8.11
N MET A 99 4.90 -1.41 7.66
CA MET A 99 4.33 -2.68 7.21
C MET A 99 5.03 -3.19 5.93
N LEU A 100 5.12 -2.35 4.90
CA LEU A 100 5.77 -2.67 3.62
C LEU A 100 7.23 -3.09 3.80
N PHE A 101 7.94 -2.45 4.73
CA PHE A 101 9.33 -2.77 5.03
C PHE A 101 9.49 -4.09 5.80
N ARG A 102 8.60 -4.37 6.76
CA ARG A 102 8.69 -5.55 7.63
C ARG A 102 8.27 -6.83 6.93
N ASP A 103 7.22 -6.76 6.12
CA ASP A 103 6.60 -7.94 5.50
C ASP A 103 6.27 -7.65 4.03
N ARG A 104 7.16 -8.09 3.13
CA ARG A 104 6.99 -7.84 1.70
C ARG A 104 5.80 -8.63 1.16
N GLY A 105 4.92 -7.95 0.44
CA GLY A 105 3.69 -8.56 -0.08
C GLY A 105 2.55 -8.62 0.94
N CYS A 106 2.70 -8.00 2.12
CA CYS A 106 1.61 -7.90 3.10
C CYS A 106 0.41 -7.09 2.58
N ILE A 107 0.60 -6.30 1.53
CA ILE A 107 -0.42 -5.51 0.88
C ILE A 107 -0.10 -5.37 -0.60
N GLY A 108 -1.13 -5.33 -1.44
CA GLY A 108 -1.00 -5.25 -2.89
C GLY A 108 -2.35 -5.07 -3.56
N ALA A 109 -2.38 -5.16 -4.88
CA ALA A 109 -3.63 -5.19 -5.64
C ALA A 109 -3.61 -6.31 -6.69
N ASP A 110 -4.76 -6.96 -6.89
CA ASP A 110 -5.01 -7.79 -8.06
C ASP A 110 -5.82 -6.98 -9.09
N VAL A 111 -5.75 -7.36 -10.36
CA VAL A 111 -6.63 -6.79 -11.40
C VAL A 111 -7.77 -7.76 -11.64
N ASN A 112 -9.01 -7.28 -11.52
CA ASN A 112 -10.20 -8.10 -11.82
C ASN A 112 -10.45 -8.22 -13.33
N GLU A 113 -11.46 -9.00 -13.72
CA GLU A 113 -11.84 -9.21 -15.14
C GLU A 113 -12.24 -7.92 -15.87
N GLN A 114 -12.58 -6.86 -15.13
CA GLN A 114 -12.97 -5.55 -15.64
C GLN A 114 -11.78 -4.59 -15.78
N GLY A 115 -10.57 -5.03 -15.40
CA GLY A 115 -9.35 -4.21 -15.46
C GLY A 115 -9.15 -3.30 -14.24
N GLU A 116 -9.94 -3.46 -13.19
CA GLU A 116 -9.90 -2.61 -11.99
C GLU A 116 -9.10 -3.24 -10.85
N GLU A 117 -8.50 -2.40 -10.02
CA GLU A 117 -7.65 -2.83 -8.91
C GLU A 117 -8.47 -3.23 -7.68
N GLU A 118 -8.25 -4.46 -7.20
CA GLU A 118 -8.78 -5.00 -5.96
C GLU A 118 -7.65 -5.12 -4.93
N ILE A 119 -7.60 -4.18 -3.98
CA ILE A 119 -6.58 -4.17 -2.93
C ILE A 119 -6.76 -5.41 -2.03
N PHE A 120 -5.64 -6.09 -1.77
CA PHE A 120 -5.56 -7.20 -0.84
C PHE A 120 -4.57 -6.90 0.28
N VAL A 121 -4.77 -7.58 1.40
CA VAL A 121 -3.86 -7.61 2.55
C VAL A 121 -3.57 -9.06 2.92
N VAL A 122 -2.36 -9.36 3.37
CA VAL A 122 -1.98 -10.70 3.86
C VAL A 122 -1.80 -10.61 5.37
N ILE A 123 -2.55 -11.43 6.12
CA ILE A 123 -2.45 -11.54 7.58
C ILE A 123 -2.20 -13.01 7.92
N LYS A 124 -1.09 -13.30 8.61
CA LYS A 124 -0.72 -14.66 9.04
C LYS A 124 -0.73 -15.68 7.88
N GLY A 125 -0.28 -15.24 6.69
CA GLY A 125 -0.24 -16.09 5.49
C GLY A 125 -1.61 -16.32 4.82
N ILE A 126 -2.65 -15.57 5.20
CA ILE A 126 -3.96 -15.61 4.54
C ILE A 126 -4.17 -14.29 3.80
N LYS A 127 -4.53 -14.37 2.52
CA LYS A 127 -4.79 -13.20 1.66
C LYS A 127 -6.27 -12.83 1.74
N TYR A 128 -6.55 -11.62 2.22
CA TYR A 128 -7.87 -11.02 2.29
C TYR A 128 -7.98 -9.94 1.21
N LYS A 129 -8.83 -10.15 0.22
CA LYS A 129 -9.00 -9.25 -0.91
C LYS A 129 -10.36 -8.58 -0.86
N MET A 130 -10.38 -7.25 -0.83
CA MET A 130 -11.62 -6.50 -0.95
C MET A 130 -12.04 -6.42 -2.41
N LYS A 131 -13.13 -7.11 -2.75
CA LYS A 131 -13.77 -7.05 -4.06
C LYS A 131 -14.41 -5.68 -4.27
N LYS A 132 -14.56 -5.25 -5.53
CA LYS A 132 -15.29 -4.01 -5.84
C LYS A 132 -16.74 -4.02 -5.32
N SER A 133 -17.35 -5.21 -5.25
CA SER A 133 -18.67 -5.44 -4.64
C SER A 133 -18.73 -5.08 -3.15
N GLY A 134 -17.57 -4.91 -2.50
CA GLY A 134 -17.46 -4.68 -1.06
C GLY A 134 -17.38 -5.97 -0.24
N GLN A 135 -17.34 -7.14 -0.86
CA GLN A 135 -17.11 -8.42 -0.18
C GLN A 135 -15.62 -8.71 -0.02
N ILE A 136 -15.23 -9.25 1.13
CA ILE A 136 -13.87 -9.75 1.36
C ILE A 136 -13.80 -11.21 0.92
N SER A 137 -12.98 -11.46 -0.11
CA SER A 137 -12.58 -12.80 -0.53
C SER A 137 -11.41 -13.27 0.32
N ILE A 138 -11.45 -14.52 0.78
CA ILE A 138 -10.37 -15.15 1.55
C ILE A 138 -9.68 -16.19 0.67
N GLU A 139 -8.37 -16.04 0.51
CA GLU A 139 -7.54 -16.93 -0.29
C GLU A 139 -6.40 -17.46 0.61
N ASN A 140 -6.28 -18.78 0.73
CA ASN A 140 -5.12 -19.38 1.40
C ASN A 140 -3.90 -19.24 0.48
N THR A 141 -2.84 -18.64 0.99
CA THR A 141 -1.59 -18.39 0.26
C THR A 141 -0.58 -19.52 0.45
#